data_AF-A0A3R8V6E8-F1
#
_entry.id   AF-A0A3R8V6E8-F1
#
_cell.length_a   1.000
_cell.length_b   1.000
_cell.length_c   1.000
_cell.angle_alpha   90.00
_cell.angle_beta   90.00
_cell.angle_gamma   90.00
#
_symmetry.space_group_name_H-M   'P 1'
#
loop_
_entity.id
_entity.type
_entity.pdbx_description
1 polymer ?
#
loop_
_entity_poly.entity_id
_entity_poly.type
_entity_poly.pdbx_seq_one_letter_code
_entity_poly.pdbx_strand_id
1 'polypeptide(L)'
;MERKPEKNAVYDVVEEFQATCEEYLFCLMFASRGIETTGDLVGKEKAKPGQKFWIASDTESDPKYHAKMDISTFVEKSKKNGYFVNEICKSLLCTIYSLWDETYRHRIAKAAGVDAGALIAPLMGDLRKIRHCILHNKSVIPENGYEFEVLAWELAPGVLSITAEMFREFIDTVRTKMAIQAASMTPEMQEVYQLMTKKERKSFDDWYKKPGNKKHDIPWPEFDAVLKRIYKNNSNDEAL
;
A
#
# COMPACT_ATOMS: atom_id res chain seq x y z
N MET A 1 -36.58 -24.07 1.32
CA MET A 1 -35.97 -22.76 1.03
C MET A 1 -34.51 -22.86 1.40
N GLU A 2 -33.65 -23.19 0.43
CA GLU A 2 -32.21 -23.11 0.62
C GLU A 2 -31.85 -21.64 0.89
N ARG A 3 -31.25 -21.36 2.05
CA ARG A 3 -30.60 -20.06 2.26
C ARG A 3 -29.49 -19.98 1.22
N LYS A 4 -29.60 -19.04 0.28
CA LYS A 4 -28.46 -18.62 -0.53
C LYS A 4 -27.31 -18.29 0.44
N PRO A 5 -26.07 -18.73 0.16
CA PRO A 5 -24.95 -18.37 1.02
C PRO A 5 -24.91 -16.84 1.11
N GLU A 6 -24.88 -16.30 2.33
CA GLU A 6 -24.68 -14.87 2.54
C GLU A 6 -23.40 -14.48 1.81
N LYS A 7 -23.53 -13.65 0.77
CA LYS A 7 -22.38 -13.00 0.15
C LYS A 7 -21.60 -12.30 1.25
N ASN A 8 -20.34 -12.68 1.42
CA ASN A 8 -19.46 -12.09 2.41
C ASN A 8 -19.14 -10.65 1.98
N ALA A 9 -19.81 -9.65 2.57
CA ALA A 9 -19.65 -8.24 2.22
C ALA A 9 -18.19 -7.75 2.29
N VAL A 10 -17.35 -8.39 3.10
CA VAL A 10 -15.89 -8.12 3.13
C VAL A 10 -15.24 -8.54 1.81
N TYR A 11 -15.57 -9.73 1.33
CA TYR A 11 -15.03 -10.30 0.10
C TYR A 11 -15.40 -9.43 -1.11
N ASP A 12 -16.66 -8.97 -1.21
CA ASP A 12 -17.10 -8.08 -2.30
C ASP A 12 -16.27 -6.77 -2.35
N VAL A 13 -15.94 -6.19 -1.18
CA VAL A 13 -15.12 -4.96 -1.13
C VAL A 13 -13.65 -5.23 -1.49
N VAL A 14 -13.12 -6.41 -1.13
CA VAL A 14 -11.76 -6.82 -1.50
C VAL A 14 -11.65 -7.09 -2.99
N GLU A 15 -12.64 -7.77 -3.60
CA GLU A 15 -12.69 -7.97 -5.05
C GLU A 15 -12.74 -6.65 -5.81
N GLU A 16 -13.51 -5.68 -5.32
CA GLU A 16 -13.55 -4.34 -5.93
C GLU A 16 -12.19 -3.64 -5.87
N PHE A 17 -11.49 -3.71 -4.72
CA PHE A 17 -10.13 -3.16 -4.61
C PHE A 17 -9.15 -3.83 -5.58
N GLN A 18 -9.24 -5.16 -5.71
CA GLN A 18 -8.42 -5.94 -6.64
C GLN A 18 -8.71 -5.52 -8.09
N ALA A 19 -9.98 -5.39 -8.47
CA ALA A 19 -10.36 -4.94 -9.81
C ALA A 19 -9.83 -3.53 -10.12
N THR A 20 -9.91 -2.58 -9.18
CA THR A 20 -9.32 -1.25 -9.39
C THR A 20 -7.79 -1.30 -9.52
N CYS A 21 -7.12 -2.17 -8.78
CA CYS A 21 -5.67 -2.38 -8.95
C CYS A 21 -5.34 -2.94 -10.35
N GLU A 22 -6.16 -3.87 -10.86
CA GLU A 22 -6.02 -4.40 -12.22
C GLU A 22 -6.20 -3.32 -13.29
N GLU A 23 -7.15 -2.40 -13.12
CA GLU A 23 -7.32 -1.24 -14.02
C GLU A 23 -6.04 -0.37 -14.09
N TYR A 24 -5.36 -0.15 -12.97
CA TYR A 24 -4.07 0.55 -12.97
C TYR A 24 -2.97 -0.22 -13.69
N LEU A 25 -2.99 -1.56 -13.66
CA LEU A 25 -2.09 -2.36 -14.48
C LEU A 25 -2.38 -2.15 -15.98
N PHE A 26 -3.65 -2.13 -16.39
CA PHE A 26 -4.01 -1.78 -17.77
C PHE A 26 -3.47 -0.40 -18.15
N CYS A 27 -3.69 0.63 -17.31
CA CYS A 27 -3.15 1.97 -17.55
C CYS A 27 -1.63 1.95 -17.74
N LEU A 28 -0.90 1.27 -16.86
CA LEU A 28 0.56 1.16 -16.96
C LEU A 28 1.00 0.47 -18.24
N MET A 29 0.40 -0.66 -18.59
CA MET A 29 0.83 -1.46 -19.74
C MET A 29 0.65 -0.73 -21.07
N PHE A 30 -0.45 -0.01 -21.23
CA PHE A 30 -0.67 0.82 -22.42
C PHE A 30 0.25 2.05 -22.43
N ALA A 31 0.42 2.72 -21.30
CA ALA A 31 1.28 3.90 -21.20
C ALA A 31 2.75 3.54 -21.47
N SER A 32 3.27 2.50 -20.81
CA SER A 32 4.67 2.06 -20.97
C SER A 32 4.95 1.63 -22.40
N ARG A 33 4.07 0.83 -23.00
CA ARG A 33 4.22 0.40 -24.40
C ARG A 33 4.20 1.59 -25.37
N GLY A 34 3.32 2.55 -25.16
CA GLY A 34 3.25 3.77 -25.95
C GLY A 34 4.55 4.58 -25.86
N ILE A 35 5.00 4.86 -24.64
CA ILE A 35 6.25 5.59 -24.38
C ILE A 35 7.45 4.92 -25.05
N GLU A 36 7.62 3.61 -24.83
CA GLU A 36 8.73 2.84 -25.39
C GLU A 36 8.71 2.85 -26.91
N THR A 37 7.55 2.60 -27.52
CA THR A 37 7.41 2.57 -28.98
C THR A 37 7.67 3.94 -29.58
N THR A 38 7.17 5.02 -28.98
CA THR A 38 7.43 6.39 -29.44
C THR A 38 8.91 6.75 -29.29
N GLY A 39 9.55 6.36 -28.18
CA GLY A 39 10.99 6.53 -27.98
C GLY A 39 11.82 5.85 -29.08
N ASP A 40 11.49 4.60 -29.41
CA ASP A 40 12.16 3.83 -30.46
C ASP A 40 11.96 4.46 -31.84
N LEU A 41 10.75 4.93 -32.17
CA LEU A 41 10.46 5.59 -33.43
C LEU A 41 11.25 6.89 -33.58
N VAL A 42 11.22 7.75 -32.56
CA VAL A 42 11.97 9.01 -32.56
C VAL A 42 13.48 8.75 -32.61
N GLY A 43 13.97 7.70 -31.95
CA GLY A 43 15.39 7.32 -31.99
C GLY A 43 15.88 6.94 -33.39
N LYS A 44 15.01 6.38 -34.25
CA LYS A 44 15.34 6.01 -35.63
C LYS A 44 15.52 7.21 -36.56
N GLU A 45 14.91 8.34 -36.24
CA GLU A 45 15.03 9.59 -37.02
C GLU A 45 16.43 10.21 -36.97
N LYS A 46 17.34 9.71 -36.11
CA LYS A 46 18.73 10.18 -35.98
C LYS A 46 18.83 11.72 -35.89
N ALA A 47 18.05 12.28 -34.96
CA ALA A 47 17.99 13.72 -34.75
C ALA A 47 19.39 14.35 -34.54
N LYS A 48 19.56 15.54 -35.12
CA LYS A 48 20.77 16.35 -34.96
C LYS A 48 20.87 16.87 -33.50
N PRO A 49 22.10 17.06 -32.98
CA PRO A 49 22.30 17.67 -31.67
C PRO A 49 21.54 19.00 -31.53
N GLY A 50 20.83 19.17 -30.42
CA GLY A 50 20.05 20.37 -30.11
C GLY A 50 18.61 20.39 -30.64
N GLN A 51 18.18 19.41 -31.44
CA GLN A 51 16.78 19.29 -31.84
C GLN A 51 15.87 18.93 -30.66
N LYS A 52 14.69 19.54 -30.64
CA LYS A 52 13.70 19.40 -29.56
C LYS A 52 12.50 18.58 -30.03
N PHE A 53 12.03 17.69 -29.17
CA PHE A 53 10.72 17.08 -29.24
C PHE A 53 9.70 18.04 -28.60
N TRP A 54 8.58 18.27 -29.26
CA TRP A 54 7.53 19.17 -28.80
C TRP A 54 6.21 18.41 -28.62
N ILE A 55 5.50 18.73 -27.53
CA ILE A 55 4.09 18.38 -27.37
C ILE A 55 3.29 19.62 -27.74
N ALA A 56 2.42 19.50 -28.75
CA ALA A 56 1.58 20.59 -29.23
C ALA A 56 0.13 20.12 -29.42
N SER A 57 -0.82 21.04 -29.27
CA SER A 57 -2.20 20.87 -29.75
C SER A 57 -2.39 21.61 -31.07
N ASP A 58 -3.48 21.31 -31.78
CA ASP A 58 -3.91 22.05 -32.97
C ASP A 58 -2.86 22.09 -34.09
N THR A 59 -2.15 20.97 -34.26
CA THR A 59 -0.97 20.86 -35.16
C THR A 59 -1.28 21.03 -36.65
N GLU A 60 -2.56 21.07 -37.04
CA GLU A 60 -3.00 21.18 -38.42
C GLU A 60 -3.13 22.64 -38.92
N SER A 61 -3.22 23.62 -38.03
CA SER A 61 -3.44 25.02 -38.40
C SER A 61 -2.44 25.97 -37.74
N ASP A 62 -2.61 26.24 -36.44
CA ASP A 62 -1.75 27.11 -35.63
C ASP A 62 -1.31 26.34 -34.36
N PRO A 63 -0.19 25.60 -34.45
CA PRO A 63 0.21 24.69 -33.39
C PRO A 63 0.47 25.42 -32.07
N LYS A 64 -0.22 25.03 -31.01
CA LYS A 64 0.03 25.53 -29.66
C LYS A 64 1.00 24.60 -28.93
N TYR A 65 2.22 25.09 -28.69
CA TYR A 65 3.28 24.34 -28.04
C TYR A 65 3.16 24.37 -26.51
N HIS A 66 3.07 23.19 -25.88
CA HIS A 66 2.86 23.05 -24.43
C HIS A 66 4.12 22.64 -23.67
N ALA A 67 4.94 21.78 -24.27
CA ALA A 67 6.16 21.28 -23.65
C ALA A 67 7.25 20.98 -24.68
N LYS A 68 8.51 21.04 -24.24
CA LYS A 68 9.68 20.67 -25.03
C LYS A 68 10.69 19.85 -24.24
N MET A 69 11.41 18.98 -24.96
CA MET A 69 12.56 18.25 -24.42
C MET A 69 13.59 18.03 -25.53
N ASP A 70 14.88 17.92 -25.19
CA ASP A 70 15.88 17.43 -26.15
C ASP A 70 15.51 16.03 -26.64
N ILE A 71 15.60 15.80 -27.95
CA ILE A 71 15.24 14.49 -28.53
C ILE A 71 16.07 13.37 -27.92
N SER A 72 17.38 13.58 -27.72
CA SER A 72 18.24 12.58 -27.09
C SER A 72 17.81 12.24 -25.65
N THR A 73 17.38 13.25 -24.89
CA THR A 73 16.87 13.05 -23.53
C THR A 73 15.53 12.34 -23.54
N PHE A 74 14.63 12.68 -24.47
CA PHE A 74 13.36 11.99 -24.63
C PHE A 74 13.58 10.50 -24.95
N VAL A 75 14.41 10.19 -25.94
CA VAL A 75 14.73 8.80 -26.33
C VAL A 75 15.33 8.03 -25.16
N GLU A 76 16.28 8.61 -24.42
CA GLU A 76 16.87 7.97 -23.24
C GLU A 76 15.83 7.68 -22.16
N LYS A 77 14.98 8.66 -21.83
CA LYS A 77 13.96 8.53 -20.79
C LYS A 77 12.82 7.58 -21.18
N SER A 78 12.60 7.39 -22.48
CA SER A 78 11.56 6.52 -23.04
C SER A 78 12.01 5.08 -23.24
N LYS A 79 13.27 4.73 -22.97
CA LYS A 79 13.73 3.32 -23.02
C LYS A 79 12.86 2.43 -22.13
N LYS A 80 12.89 1.11 -22.40
CA LYS A 80 12.20 0.11 -21.58
C LYS A 80 12.60 0.25 -20.11
N ASN A 81 11.59 0.35 -19.23
CA ASN A 81 11.77 0.65 -17.79
C ASN A 81 12.61 1.93 -17.51
N GLY A 82 12.66 2.85 -18.46
CA GLY A 82 13.34 4.13 -18.34
C GLY A 82 12.61 5.08 -17.39
N TYR A 83 13.11 6.31 -17.33
CA TYR A 83 12.62 7.32 -16.39
C TYR A 83 11.09 7.49 -16.42
N PHE A 84 10.48 7.61 -17.60
CA PHE A 84 9.04 7.87 -17.66
C PHE A 84 8.20 6.72 -17.12
N VAL A 85 8.56 5.47 -17.47
CA VAL A 85 7.87 4.28 -16.94
C VAL A 85 8.06 4.19 -15.43
N ASN A 86 9.27 4.42 -14.94
CA ASN A 86 9.57 4.43 -13.51
C ASN A 86 8.70 5.45 -12.74
N GLU A 87 8.55 6.67 -13.24
CA GLU A 87 7.72 7.70 -12.61
C GLU A 87 6.22 7.34 -12.62
N ILE A 88 5.73 6.73 -13.69
CA ILE A 88 4.34 6.25 -13.75
C ILE A 88 4.13 5.13 -12.73
N CYS A 89 5.04 4.15 -12.63
CA CYS A 89 4.97 3.08 -11.64
C CYS A 89 4.90 3.64 -10.21
N LYS A 90 5.81 4.57 -9.86
CA LYS A 90 5.83 5.22 -8.54
C LYS A 90 4.52 5.95 -8.25
N SER A 91 4.01 6.70 -9.21
CA SER A 91 2.76 7.45 -9.08
C SER A 91 1.58 6.51 -8.81
N LEU A 92 1.45 5.43 -9.61
CA LEU A 92 0.37 4.46 -9.45
C LEU A 92 0.46 3.69 -8.13
N LEU A 93 1.66 3.33 -7.66
CA LEU A 93 1.84 2.70 -6.35
C LEU A 93 1.41 3.62 -5.20
N CYS A 94 1.76 4.91 -5.28
CA CYS A 94 1.27 5.91 -4.33
C CYS A 94 -0.26 6.03 -4.36
N THR A 95 -0.85 6.06 -5.56
CA THR A 95 -2.31 6.11 -5.75
C THR A 95 -3.00 4.88 -5.14
N ILE A 96 -2.49 3.67 -5.39
CA ILE A 96 -3.03 2.43 -4.82
C ILE A 96 -3.00 2.48 -3.29
N TYR A 97 -1.89 2.94 -2.69
CA TYR A 97 -1.80 3.06 -1.24
C TYR A 97 -2.83 4.05 -0.69
N SER A 98 -2.96 5.24 -1.29
CA SER A 98 -3.94 6.23 -0.85
C SER A 98 -5.36 5.68 -0.96
N LEU A 99 -5.67 5.01 -2.06
CA LEU A 99 -6.97 4.38 -2.28
C LEU A 99 -7.26 3.28 -1.24
N TRP A 100 -6.25 2.46 -0.92
CA TRP A 100 -6.33 1.49 0.17
C TRP A 100 -6.62 2.18 1.51
N ASP A 101 -5.78 3.13 1.93
CA ASP A 101 -5.82 3.68 3.29
C ASP A 101 -7.04 4.58 3.52
N GLU A 102 -7.44 5.37 2.52
CA GLU A 102 -8.51 6.36 2.63
C GLU A 102 -9.90 5.79 2.31
N THR A 103 -9.99 4.73 1.50
CA THR A 103 -11.27 4.19 1.03
C THR A 103 -11.46 2.72 1.42
N TYR A 104 -10.69 1.81 0.86
CA TYR A 104 -11.00 0.39 0.96
C TYR A 104 -10.78 -0.17 2.35
N ARG A 105 -9.73 0.26 3.06
CA ARG A 105 -9.49 -0.14 4.45
C ARG A 105 -10.68 0.18 5.34
N HIS A 106 -11.27 1.37 5.20
CA HIS A 106 -12.44 1.77 5.98
C HIS A 106 -13.70 0.98 5.60
N ARG A 107 -13.91 0.73 4.30
CA ARG A 107 -15.05 -0.07 3.81
C ARG A 107 -14.98 -1.52 4.27
N ILE A 108 -13.79 -2.13 4.19
CA ILE A 108 -13.51 -3.49 4.67
C ILE A 108 -13.74 -3.57 6.18
N ALA A 109 -13.23 -2.60 6.94
CA ALA A 109 -13.40 -2.55 8.39
C ALA A 109 -14.87 -2.47 8.79
N LYS A 110 -15.63 -1.61 8.10
CA LYS A 110 -17.09 -1.49 8.29
C LYS A 110 -17.81 -2.80 7.98
N ALA A 111 -17.47 -3.47 6.87
CA ALA A 111 -18.06 -4.75 6.50
C ALA A 111 -17.71 -5.87 7.49
N ALA A 112 -16.53 -5.82 8.10
CA ALA A 112 -16.06 -6.76 9.12
C ALA A 112 -16.50 -6.40 10.54
N GLY A 113 -17.16 -5.26 10.76
CA GLY A 113 -17.58 -4.80 12.09
C GLY A 113 -16.42 -4.42 13.03
N VAL A 114 -15.26 -4.03 12.48
CA VAL A 114 -14.05 -3.67 13.24
C VAL A 114 -13.61 -2.24 12.94
N ASP A 115 -12.72 -1.70 13.78
CA ASP A 115 -12.05 -0.43 13.48
C ASP A 115 -11.03 -0.58 12.35
N ALA A 116 -10.89 0.44 11.49
CA ALA A 116 -9.94 0.41 10.38
C ALA A 116 -8.48 0.28 10.86
N GLY A 117 -8.14 0.89 11.99
CA GLY A 117 -6.83 0.78 12.63
C GLY A 117 -6.55 -0.59 13.24
N ALA A 118 -7.56 -1.45 13.37
CA ALA A 118 -7.40 -2.86 13.74
C ALA A 118 -7.06 -3.75 12.54
N LEU A 119 -7.33 -3.32 11.30
CA LEU A 119 -6.94 -4.09 10.12
C LEU A 119 -5.43 -4.07 9.92
N ILE A 120 -4.88 -5.26 9.73
CA ILE A 120 -3.49 -5.55 9.36
C ILE A 120 -3.51 -6.14 7.95
N ALA A 121 -2.78 -5.49 7.05
CA ALA A 121 -2.54 -5.95 5.68
C ALA A 121 -1.03 -5.81 5.39
N PRO A 122 -0.22 -6.87 5.58
CA PRO A 122 1.24 -6.80 5.48
C PRO A 122 1.74 -6.25 4.13
N LEU A 123 1.08 -6.64 3.03
CA LEU A 123 1.39 -6.13 1.68
C LEU A 123 1.24 -4.60 1.59
N MET A 124 0.22 -4.03 2.23
CA MET A 124 0.05 -2.57 2.28
C MET A 124 1.05 -1.91 3.21
N GLY A 125 1.54 -2.63 4.23
CA GLY A 125 2.68 -2.23 5.04
C GLY A 125 3.98 -2.10 4.24
N ASP A 126 4.22 -3.00 3.30
CA ASP A 126 5.35 -2.91 2.36
C ASP A 126 5.18 -1.76 1.38
N LEU A 127 4.00 -1.61 0.79
CA LEU A 127 3.68 -0.48 -0.09
C LEU A 127 3.85 0.87 0.62
N ARG A 128 3.51 0.95 1.92
CA ARG A 128 3.75 2.15 2.75
C ARG A 128 5.22 2.53 2.80
N LYS A 129 6.14 1.56 2.93
CA LYS A 129 7.59 1.82 2.94
C LYS A 129 8.04 2.38 1.59
N ILE A 130 7.56 1.81 0.49
CA ILE A 130 7.83 2.28 -0.87
C ILE A 130 7.30 3.70 -1.06
N ARG A 131 6.04 3.97 -0.70
CA ARG A 131 5.44 5.31 -0.76
C ARG A 131 6.23 6.32 0.07
N HIS A 132 6.66 5.95 1.27
CA HIS A 132 7.49 6.81 2.10
C HIS A 132 8.82 7.15 1.42
N CYS A 133 9.47 6.17 0.78
CA CYS A 133 10.66 6.40 -0.04
C CYS A 133 10.40 7.44 -1.15
N ILE A 134 9.30 7.27 -1.88
CA ILE A 134 8.91 8.15 -3.00
C ILE A 134 8.66 9.58 -2.51
N LEU A 135 7.81 9.76 -1.49
CA LEU A 135 7.30 11.07 -1.08
C LEU A 135 8.22 11.82 -0.11
N HIS A 136 8.91 11.11 0.78
CA HIS A 136 9.67 11.72 1.87
C HIS A 136 11.17 11.55 1.73
N ASN A 137 11.63 10.53 1.02
CA ASN A 137 13.06 10.26 0.83
C ASN A 137 13.56 10.59 -0.58
N LYS A 138 12.83 11.46 -1.32
CA LYS A 138 13.17 11.92 -2.67
C LYS A 138 13.46 10.77 -3.66
N SER A 139 12.77 9.62 -3.48
CA SER A 139 13.03 8.40 -4.24
C SER A 139 14.47 7.88 -4.09
N VAL A 140 15.04 7.95 -2.89
CA VAL A 140 16.36 7.38 -2.56
C VAL A 140 16.22 6.30 -1.50
N ILE A 141 16.67 5.09 -1.84
CA ILE A 141 16.75 3.92 -0.97
C ILE A 141 18.01 4.06 -0.10
N PRO A 142 17.89 3.90 1.23
CA PRO A 142 19.04 4.00 2.13
C PRO A 142 20.01 2.81 1.97
N GLU A 143 21.22 2.95 2.50
CA GLU A 143 22.28 1.92 2.40
C GLU A 143 21.88 0.56 3.00
N ASN A 144 21.06 0.57 4.04
CA ASN A 144 20.52 -0.65 4.66
C ASN A 144 19.32 -1.25 3.92
N GLY A 145 18.88 -0.63 2.82
CA GLY A 145 17.76 -1.11 2.01
C GLY A 145 16.40 -1.05 2.72
N TYR A 146 15.45 -1.79 2.16
CA TYR A 146 14.14 -2.03 2.78
C TYR A 146 13.93 -3.54 2.94
N GLU A 147 13.49 -3.94 4.12
CA GLU A 147 12.98 -5.30 4.35
C GLU A 147 11.47 -5.31 4.13
N PHE A 148 11.01 -6.21 3.26
CA PHE A 148 9.59 -6.40 2.95
C PHE A 148 9.07 -7.69 3.59
N GLU A 149 7.80 -7.68 3.99
CA GLU A 149 7.14 -8.80 4.65
C GLU A 149 6.51 -9.77 3.65
N VAL A 150 6.02 -9.25 2.52
CA VAL A 150 5.28 -9.99 1.49
C VAL A 150 5.97 -9.86 0.13
N LEU A 151 6.44 -8.67 -0.22
CA LEU A 151 7.12 -8.46 -1.50
C LEU A 151 8.51 -9.10 -1.47
N ALA A 152 8.86 -9.82 -2.53
CA ALA A 152 10.19 -10.40 -2.72
C ALA A 152 11.17 -9.44 -3.41
N TRP A 153 10.89 -8.13 -3.36
CA TRP A 153 11.67 -7.13 -4.09
C TRP A 153 12.99 -6.85 -3.40
N GLU A 154 14.07 -6.95 -4.16
CA GLU A 154 15.40 -6.53 -3.74
C GLU A 154 15.71 -5.15 -4.31
N LEU A 155 15.56 -4.13 -3.46
CA LEU A 155 15.78 -2.74 -3.83
C LEU A 155 17.21 -2.33 -3.47
N ALA A 156 18.07 -2.16 -4.48
CA ALA A 156 19.44 -1.71 -4.28
C ALA A 156 19.49 -0.27 -3.72
N PRO A 157 20.44 0.05 -2.83
CA PRO A 157 20.66 1.42 -2.37
C PRO A 157 20.82 2.43 -3.53
N GLY A 158 20.38 3.66 -3.30
CA GLY A 158 20.44 4.73 -4.30
C GLY A 158 19.07 5.08 -4.90
N VAL A 159 19.04 5.54 -6.16
CA VAL A 159 17.80 6.02 -6.78
C VAL A 159 16.82 4.87 -6.97
N LEU A 160 15.61 5.03 -6.42
CA LEU A 160 14.52 4.07 -6.54
C LEU A 160 14.12 3.89 -8.01
N SER A 161 14.24 2.65 -8.46
CA SER A 161 13.81 2.16 -9.77
C SER A 161 12.73 1.10 -9.58
N ILE A 162 11.54 1.37 -10.11
CA ILE A 162 10.40 0.45 -10.13
C ILE A 162 10.08 0.16 -11.58
N THR A 163 10.30 -1.09 -11.98
CA THR A 163 10.04 -1.53 -13.35
C THR A 163 8.56 -1.85 -13.56
N ALA A 164 8.13 -1.95 -14.82
CA ALA A 164 6.78 -2.40 -15.14
C ALA A 164 6.54 -3.86 -14.69
N GLU A 165 7.59 -4.69 -14.68
CA GLU A 165 7.51 -6.06 -14.19
C GLU A 165 7.26 -6.10 -12.68
N MET A 166 8.01 -5.31 -11.90
CA MET A 166 7.76 -5.18 -10.47
C MET A 166 6.33 -4.73 -10.21
N PHE A 167 5.85 -3.69 -10.92
CA PHE A 167 4.45 -3.28 -10.76
C PHE A 167 3.46 -4.42 -11.05
N ARG A 168 3.66 -5.19 -12.12
CA ARG A 168 2.85 -6.39 -12.40
C ARG A 168 2.89 -7.40 -11.25
N GLU A 169 4.06 -7.73 -10.74
CA GLU A 169 4.22 -8.63 -9.59
C GLU A 169 3.49 -8.12 -8.35
N PHE A 170 3.49 -6.81 -8.11
CA PHE A 170 2.73 -6.21 -7.01
C PHE A 170 1.23 -6.48 -7.18
N ILE A 171 0.68 -6.25 -8.39
CA ILE A 171 -0.74 -6.50 -8.68
C ILE A 171 -1.07 -8.00 -8.57
N ASP A 172 -0.21 -8.88 -9.05
CA ASP A 172 -0.37 -10.33 -8.87
C ASP A 172 -0.35 -10.71 -7.38
N THR A 173 0.49 -10.06 -6.57
CA THR A 173 0.54 -10.25 -5.12
C THR A 173 -0.72 -9.73 -4.44
N VAL A 174 -1.29 -8.61 -4.89
CA VAL A 174 -2.60 -8.11 -4.41
C VAL A 174 -3.72 -9.13 -4.65
N ARG A 175 -3.69 -9.81 -5.79
CA ARG A 175 -4.71 -10.82 -6.17
C ARG A 175 -4.54 -12.15 -5.43
N THR A 176 -3.30 -12.60 -5.26
CA THR A 176 -3.01 -13.98 -4.85
C THR A 176 -2.56 -14.14 -3.40
N LYS A 177 -1.99 -13.09 -2.80
CA LYS A 177 -1.30 -13.17 -1.50
C LYS A 177 -1.72 -12.08 -0.51
N MET A 178 -2.62 -11.17 -0.88
CA MET A 178 -3.08 -10.13 0.02
C MET A 178 -3.90 -10.72 1.17
N ALA A 179 -3.26 -10.92 2.31
CA ALA A 179 -3.92 -11.26 3.55
C ALA A 179 -4.37 -10.00 4.28
N ILE A 180 -5.63 -9.98 4.70
CA ILE A 180 -6.21 -8.93 5.53
C ILE A 180 -6.78 -9.61 6.77
N GLN A 181 -6.32 -9.18 7.94
CA GLN A 181 -6.78 -9.71 9.22
C GLN A 181 -7.07 -8.56 10.19
N ALA A 182 -8.04 -8.76 11.08
CA ALA A 182 -8.27 -7.82 12.17
C ALA A 182 -7.44 -8.24 13.40
N ALA A 183 -6.65 -7.33 13.94
CA ALA A 183 -6.11 -7.44 15.28
C ALA A 183 -7.26 -7.29 16.29
N SER A 184 -7.92 -8.41 16.57
CA SER A 184 -8.93 -8.49 17.62
C SER A 184 -8.30 -8.95 18.92
N MET A 185 -8.78 -8.39 20.04
CA MET A 185 -8.51 -8.95 21.35
C MET A 185 -9.12 -10.35 21.40
N THR A 186 -8.43 -11.32 22.00
CA THR A 186 -9.04 -12.62 22.27
C THR A 186 -10.28 -12.45 23.17
N PRO A 187 -11.26 -13.36 23.14
CA PRO A 187 -12.44 -13.28 23.99
C PRO A 187 -12.11 -13.08 25.48
N GLU A 188 -11.09 -13.78 25.97
CA GLU A 188 -10.62 -13.65 27.36
C GLU A 188 -10.10 -12.25 27.65
N MET A 189 -9.36 -11.67 26.70
CA MET A 189 -8.81 -10.33 26.84
C MET A 189 -9.90 -9.25 26.76
N GLN A 190 -10.98 -9.50 26.00
CA GLN A 190 -12.16 -8.63 25.99
C GLN A 190 -12.87 -8.63 27.35
N GLU A 191 -13.06 -9.81 27.97
CA GLU A 191 -13.66 -9.92 29.30
C GLU A 191 -12.83 -9.15 30.34
N VAL A 192 -11.50 -9.35 30.34
CA VAL A 192 -10.60 -8.63 31.22
C VAL A 192 -10.66 -7.12 30.96
N TYR A 193 -10.70 -6.69 29.70
CA TYR A 193 -10.80 -5.27 29.33
C TYR A 193 -12.06 -4.60 29.87
N GLN A 194 -13.21 -5.29 29.88
CA GLN A 194 -14.44 -4.77 30.47
C GLN A 194 -14.33 -4.55 31.98
N LEU A 195 -13.52 -5.35 32.66
CA LEU A 195 -13.28 -5.25 34.11
C LEU A 195 -12.13 -4.29 34.46
N MET A 196 -11.43 -3.73 33.47
CA MET A 196 -10.39 -2.72 33.70
C MET A 196 -10.96 -1.37 34.15
N THR A 197 -10.20 -0.70 35.02
CA THR A 197 -10.43 0.71 35.37
C THR A 197 -10.05 1.62 34.20
N LYS A 198 -10.53 2.87 34.24
CA LYS A 198 -10.19 3.88 33.23
C LYS A 198 -8.67 4.08 33.04
N LYS A 199 -7.88 3.98 34.11
CA LYS A 199 -6.42 4.13 34.05
C LYS A 199 -5.75 2.95 33.32
N GLU A 200 -6.17 1.74 33.64
CA GLU A 200 -5.66 0.51 33.02
C GLU A 200 -6.09 0.42 31.56
N ARG A 201 -7.35 0.74 31.23
CA ARG A 201 -7.79 0.80 29.84
C ARG A 201 -6.95 1.78 29.03
N LYS A 202 -6.64 2.96 29.58
CA LYS A 202 -5.76 3.93 28.91
C LYS A 202 -4.35 3.36 28.70
N SER A 203 -3.76 2.74 29.72
CA SER A 203 -2.45 2.08 29.62
C SER A 203 -2.43 0.96 28.58
N PHE A 204 -3.44 0.09 28.62
CA PHE A 204 -3.63 -0.98 27.64
C PHE A 204 -3.84 -0.41 26.24
N ASP A 205 -4.70 0.59 26.04
CA ASP A 205 -4.96 1.19 24.73
C ASP A 205 -3.69 1.83 24.15
N ASP A 206 -2.92 2.56 24.96
CA ASP A 206 -1.65 3.18 24.54
C ASP A 206 -0.60 2.13 24.16
N TRP A 207 -0.62 0.97 24.84
CA TRP A 207 0.19 -0.18 24.51
C TRP A 207 -0.32 -0.92 23.25
N TYR A 208 -1.63 -1.19 23.15
CA TYR A 208 -2.28 -1.97 22.09
C TYR A 208 -2.27 -1.21 20.76
N LYS A 209 -2.29 0.12 20.78
CA LYS A 209 -2.17 0.95 19.56
C LYS A 209 -0.80 0.85 18.88
N LYS A 210 0.26 0.37 19.56
CA LYS A 210 1.58 0.19 18.95
C LYS A 210 1.56 -1.02 18.00
N PRO A 211 1.79 -0.84 16.68
CA PRO A 211 1.65 -1.93 15.71
C PRO A 211 2.51 -3.15 15.99
N GLY A 212 3.73 -2.96 16.50
CA GLY A 212 4.64 -4.06 16.86
C GLY A 212 4.12 -4.94 18.00
N ASN A 213 3.32 -4.39 18.91
CA ASN A 213 2.77 -5.16 20.03
C ASN A 213 1.67 -6.11 19.55
N LYS A 214 0.82 -5.65 18.63
CA LYS A 214 -0.23 -6.47 17.98
C LYS A 214 0.35 -7.54 17.06
N LYS A 215 1.46 -7.24 16.38
CA LYS A 215 2.04 -8.09 15.33
C LYS A 215 2.87 -9.25 15.89
N HIS A 216 3.49 -9.07 17.05
CA HIS A 216 4.43 -10.02 17.64
C HIS A 216 3.90 -10.69 18.91
N ASP A 217 2.59 -10.61 19.16
CA ASP A 217 1.93 -11.15 20.37
C ASP A 217 2.68 -10.79 21.67
N ILE A 218 3.19 -9.56 21.72
CA ILE A 218 3.89 -9.08 22.91
C ILE A 218 2.83 -9.06 24.03
N PRO A 219 3.12 -9.56 25.24
CA PRO A 219 2.18 -9.45 26.35
C PRO A 219 2.16 -8.02 26.90
N TRP A 220 0.98 -7.54 27.29
CA TRP A 220 0.87 -6.24 27.96
C TRP A 220 1.53 -6.30 29.35
N PRO A 221 2.52 -5.45 29.67
CA PRO A 221 3.30 -5.58 30.89
C PRO A 221 2.49 -5.54 32.20
N GLU A 222 1.36 -4.85 32.21
CA GLU A 222 0.52 -4.70 33.40
C GLU A 222 -0.55 -5.80 33.53
N PHE A 223 -0.60 -6.76 32.58
CA PHE A 223 -1.65 -7.77 32.49
C PHE A 223 -1.79 -8.61 33.76
N ASP A 224 -0.68 -9.16 34.27
CA ASP A 224 -0.69 -9.99 35.49
C ASP A 224 -1.17 -9.23 36.73
N ALA A 225 -0.84 -7.94 36.82
CA ALA A 225 -1.28 -7.09 37.93
C ALA A 225 -2.79 -6.83 37.88
N VAL A 226 -3.33 -6.62 36.68
CA VAL A 226 -4.77 -6.45 36.44
C VAL A 226 -5.54 -7.73 36.76
N LEU A 227 -5.06 -8.89 36.29
CA LEU A 227 -5.67 -10.18 36.58
C LEU A 227 -5.72 -10.44 38.09
N LYS A 228 -4.59 -10.25 38.79
CA LYS A 228 -4.54 -10.42 40.26
C LYS A 228 -5.58 -9.55 40.96
N ARG A 229 -5.78 -8.31 40.53
CA ARG A 229 -6.77 -7.43 41.14
C ARG A 229 -8.21 -7.88 40.85
N ILE A 230 -8.51 -8.24 39.60
CA ILE A 230 -9.85 -8.72 39.21
C ILE A 230 -10.21 -9.98 40.01
N TYR A 231 -9.35 -10.98 40.02
CA TYR A 231 -9.63 -12.24 40.70
C TYR A 231 -9.58 -12.13 42.23
N LYS A 232 -8.76 -11.24 42.79
CA LYS A 232 -8.73 -11.00 44.25
C LYS A 232 -10.01 -10.31 44.75
N ASN A 233 -10.69 -9.53 43.92
CA ASN A 233 -11.99 -8.96 44.26
C ASN A 233 -13.10 -10.02 44.19
N ASN A 234 -13.07 -10.92 43.20
CA ASN A 234 -14.06 -12.01 43.09
C ASN A 234 -13.98 -13.02 44.24
N SER A 235 -12.80 -13.27 44.82
CA SER A 235 -12.66 -14.15 46.00
C SER A 235 -13.27 -13.57 47.29
N ASN A 236 -13.56 -12.26 47.33
CA ASN A 236 -14.21 -11.62 48.47
C ASN A 236 -15.74 -11.54 48.32
N ASP A 237 -16.28 -11.65 47.10
CA ASP A 237 -17.73 -11.58 46.85
C ASP A 237 -18.44 -12.94 47.00
N GLU A 238 -17.73 -14.08 46.97
CA GLU A 238 -18.30 -15.41 47.27
C GLU A 238 -18.37 -15.72 48.78
N ALA A 239 -17.99 -14.78 49.64
CA ALA A 239 -17.95 -14.93 51.10
C ALA A 239 -19.06 -14.17 51.87
N LEU A 240 -20.13 -13.76 51.18
CA LEU A 240 -21.31 -13.09 51.77
C LEU A 240 -22.60 -13.91 51.60
#